data_AF-A0AAV9VPV2-F1
#
_entry.id   AF-A0AAV9VPV2-F1
#
_cell.length_a   1.000
_cell.length_b   1.000
_cell.length_c   1.000
_cell.angle_alpha   90.00
_cell.angle_beta   90.00
_cell.angle_gamma   90.00
#
_symmetry.space_group_name_H-M   'P 1'
#
loop_
_entity.id
_entity.type
_entity.pdbx_description
1 polymer ?
#
loop_
_entity_poly.entity_id
_entity_poly.type
_entity_poly.pdbx_seq_one_letter_code
_entity_poly.pdbx_strand_id
1 'polypeptide(L)' 'MSFGEGTHVTFTNSTGGEEVGVVQSYSGGQYTIQRKNGTAVTVSESSVKELKVTSSQKDNCPVVGTA' A
#
# COMPACT_ATOMS: atom_id res chain seq x y z
N MET A 1 4.78 13.16 -4.68
CA MET A 1 4.06 13.14 -3.38
C MET A 1 4.78 12.11 -2.53
N SER A 2 5.37 12.54 -1.42
CA SER A 2 6.13 11.64 -0.54
C SER A 2 5.16 10.95 0.42
N PHE A 3 5.07 9.62 0.37
CA PHE A 3 4.29 8.86 1.36
C PHE A 3 5.04 8.83 2.69
N GLY A 4 4.37 9.20 3.77
CA GLY A 4 4.95 9.15 5.10
C GLY A 4 5.13 7.72 5.61
N GLU A 5 6.04 7.52 6.55
CA GLU A 5 6.16 6.26 7.28
C GLU A 5 4.82 5.85 7.91
N GLY A 6 4.47 4.56 7.85
CA GLY A 6 3.18 4.04 8.28
C GLY A 6 2.04 4.17 7.25
N THR A 7 2.30 4.79 6.09
CA THR A 7 1.29 4.92 5.03
C THR A 7 1.11 3.60 4.29
N HIS A 8 -0.14 3.19 4.09
CA HIS A 8 -0.46 2.05 3.24
C HIS A 8 -0.43 2.49 1.77
N VAL A 9 0.32 1.78 0.96
CA VAL A 9 0.52 2.10 -0.46
C VAL A 9 0.41 0.84 -1.30
N THR A 10 0.06 1.00 -2.57
CA THR A 10 0.10 -0.07 -3.55
C THR A 10 1.32 0.14 -4.43
N PHE A 11 2.13 -0.89 -4.62
CA PHE A 11 3.31 -0.81 -5.47
C PHE A 11 3.35 -1.97 -6.45
N THR A 12 3.92 -1.72 -7.63
CA THR A 12 4.17 -2.79 -8.60
C THR A 12 5.49 -3.48 -8.23
N ASN A 13 5.43 -4.78 -7.97
CA ASN A 13 6.59 -5.59 -7.66
C ASN A 13 7.42 -5.91 -8.93
N SER A 14 8.58 -6.53 -8.77
CA SER A 14 9.46 -6.90 -9.90
C SER A 14 8.85 -7.93 -10.86
N THR A 15 7.78 -8.63 -10.46
CA THR A 15 7.05 -9.57 -11.34
C THR A 15 5.91 -8.89 -12.10
N GLY A 16 5.75 -7.57 -11.97
CA GLY A 16 4.66 -6.81 -12.59
C GLY A 16 3.31 -6.93 -11.89
N GLY A 17 3.27 -7.58 -10.72
CA GLY A 17 2.07 -7.70 -9.88
C GLY A 17 1.90 -6.48 -8.98
N GLU A 18 0.66 -6.07 -8.76
CA GLU A 18 0.34 -5.02 -7.79
C GLU A 18 0.21 -5.63 -6.39
N GLU A 19 0.91 -5.06 -5.42
CA GLU A 19 0.89 -5.52 -4.03
C GLU A 19 0.70 -4.34 -3.07
N VAL A 20 0.07 -4.61 -1.94
CA VAL A 20 -0.15 -3.61 -0.88
C VAL A 20 0.85 -3.83 0.24
N GLY A 21 1.44 -2.73 0.71
CA GLY A 21 2.30 -2.75 1.88
C GLY A 21 2.30 -1.42 2.62
N VAL A 22 3.11 -1.36 3.67
CA VAL A 22 3.24 -0.18 4.54
C VAL A 22 4.61 0.44 4.33
N VAL A 23 4.66 1.75 4.09
CA VAL A 23 5.93 2.49 3.98
C VAL A 23 6.66 2.46 5.32
N GLN A 24 7.84 1.89 5.33
CA GLN A 24 8.76 1.84 6.48
C GLN A 24 9.79 2.96 6.44
N SER A 25 10.15 3.44 5.26
CA SER A 25 11.06 4.58 5.11
C SER A 25 11.11 5.03 3.65
N TYR A 26 11.53 6.27 3.43
CA TYR A 26 11.77 6.83 2.10
C TYR A 26 13.14 7.51 2.07
N SER A 27 13.99 7.10 1.12
CA SER A 27 15.31 7.67 0.94
C SER A 27 15.73 7.66 -0.52
N GLY A 28 16.23 8.80 -1.00
CA GLY A 28 16.81 8.92 -2.34
C GLY A 28 15.87 8.51 -3.49
N GLY A 29 14.57 8.82 -3.40
CA GLY A 29 13.60 8.45 -4.43
C GLY A 29 13.08 7.01 -4.37
N GLN A 30 13.45 6.26 -3.32
CA GLN A 30 13.05 4.87 -3.12
C GLN A 30 12.29 4.71 -1.80
N TYR A 31 11.22 3.94 -1.84
CA TYR A 31 10.48 3.54 -0.65
C TYR A 31 10.88 2.14 -0.20
N THR A 32 11.16 1.99 1.09
CA THR A 32 11.16 0.70 1.74
C THR A 32 9.75 0.42 2.22
N ILE A 33 9.13 -0.62 1.67
CA ILE A 33 7.76 -1.01 1.97
C ILE A 33 7.77 -2.37 2.65
N GLN A 34 7.14 -2.48 3.81
CA GLN A 34 6.89 -3.76 4.46
C GLN A 34 5.62 -4.39 3.87
N ARG A 35 5.80 -5.57 3.29
CA ARG A 35 4.71 -6.40 2.79
C ARG A 35 3.90 -6.97 3.95
N LYS A 36 2.66 -7.36 3.65
CA LYS A 36 1.78 -8.05 4.61
C LYS A 36 2.39 -9.35 5.15
N ASN A 37 3.26 -10.01 4.39
CA ASN A 37 3.99 -11.21 4.83
C ASN A 37 5.18 -10.91 5.77
N GLY A 38 5.41 -9.64 6.13
CA GLY A 38 6.51 -9.19 6.98
C GLY A 38 7.82 -8.90 6.26
N THR A 39 7.90 -9.14 4.94
CA THR A 39 9.13 -8.92 4.16
C THR A 39 9.21 -7.49 3.67
N ALA A 40 10.34 -6.82 3.89
CA ALA A 40 10.60 -5.50 3.32
C ALA A 40 11.03 -5.59 1.86
N VAL A 41 10.62 -4.62 1.05
CA VAL A 41 10.97 -4.48 -0.37
C VAL A 41 11.24 -3.02 -0.66
N THR A 42 12.28 -2.77 -1.44
CA THR A 42 12.62 -1.44 -1.90
C THR A 42 12.07 -1.25 -3.31
N VAL A 43 11.28 -0.20 -3.51
CA VAL A 43 10.70 0.15 -4.82
C VAL A 43 10.88 1.63 -5.10
N SER A 44 11.06 1.95 -6.37
CA SER A 44 11.14 3.33 -6.84
C SER A 44 9.82 4.05 -6.62
N GLU A 45 9.87 5.35 -6.29
CA GLU A 45 8.63 6.13 -6.09
C GLU A 45 7.70 6.10 -7.31
N SER A 46 8.25 6.01 -8.52
CA SER A 46 7.48 5.92 -9.76
C SER A 46 6.65 4.63 -9.87
N SER A 47 7.03 3.58 -9.14
CA SER A 47 6.31 2.31 -9.07
C SER A 47 5.33 2.24 -7.90
N VAL A 48 5.37 3.22 -7.00
CA VAL A 48 4.48 3.32 -5.84
C VAL A 48 3.32 4.23 -6.19
N LYS A 49 2.11 3.68 -6.11
CA LYS A 49 0.87 4.44 -6.21
C LYS A 49 0.28 4.57 -4.82
N GLU A 50 -0.31 5.73 -4.53
CA GLU A 50 -1.10 5.89 -3.32
C GLU A 50 -2.19 4.80 -3.33
N LEU A 51 -2.30 4.03 -2.24
CA LEU A 51 -3.48 3.23 -2.04
C LEU A 51 -4.61 4.23 -1.76
N LYS A 52 -5.22 4.72 -2.83
CA LYS A 52 -6.49 5.42 -2.74
C LYS A 52 -7.49 4.37 -2.31
N VAL A 53 -7.62 4.19 -1.00
CA VAL A 53 -8.87 3.71 -0.42
C VAL A 53 -9.86 4.78 -0.83
N THR A 54 -10.52 4.60 -1.98
CA THR A 54 -11.69 5.37 -2.31
C THR A 54 -12.62 5.17 -1.13
N SER A 55 -12.73 6.21 -0.30
CA SER A 55 -13.58 6.26 0.88
C SER A 55 -15.06 5.97 0.57
N SER A 56 -15.41 5.68 -0.69
CA SER A 56 -16.67 5.11 -1.15
C SER A 56 -16.98 3.72 -0.57
N GLN A 57 -16.10 3.08 0.21
CA GLN A 57 -16.39 1.78 0.82
C GLN A 57 -16.48 1.78 2.35
N LYS A 58 -16.66 2.94 2.99
CA LYS A 58 -17.08 2.99 4.41
C LYS A 58 -18.54 2.53 4.63
N ASP A 59 -19.30 2.32 3.54
CA ASP A 59 -20.74 1.98 3.60
C ASP A 59 -21.08 0.58 3.05
N ASN A 60 -20.09 -0.28 2.76
CA ASN A 60 -20.37 -1.63 2.26
C ASN A 60 -19.56 -2.71 2.97
N CYS A 61 -19.60 -2.69 4.30
CA CYS A 61 -19.62 -3.93 5.04
C CYS A 61 -21.07 -4.44 4.96
N PRO A 62 -21.42 -5.48 4.17
CA PRO A 62 -22.66 -6.18 4.40
C PRO A 62 -22.52 -6.79 5.79
N VAL A 63 -23.07 -6.09 6.79
CA VAL A 63 -23.43 -6.75 8.03
C VAL A 63 -24.39 -7.84 7.56
N VAL A 64 -23.94 -9.08 7.62
CA VAL A 64 -24.84 -10.23 7.52
C VAL A 64 -25.71 -10.13 8.75
N GLY A 65 -26.77 -9.31 8.64
CA GLY A 65 -27.83 -9.18 9.62
C GLY A 65 -28.56 -10.49 9.62
N THR A 66 -28.17 -11.37 10.53
CA THR A 66 -29.05 -12.40 11.06
C THR A 66 -30.27 -11.70 11.65
N ALA A 67 -31.43 -11.91 11.04
CA ALA A 67 -32.74 -11.77 11.65
C ALA A 67 -33.68 -12.78 11.01
#